data_AF-A0A9C9GPI3-F1
#
_entry.id   AF-A0A9C9GPI3-F1
#
_cell.length_a   1.000
_cell.length_b   1.000
_cell.length_c   1.000
_cell.angle_alpha   90.00
_cell.angle_beta   90.00
_cell.angle_gamma   90.00
#
_symmetry.space_group_name_H-M   'P 1'
#
loop_
_entity.id
_entity.type
_entity.pdbx_description
1 polymer ?
#
loop_
_entity_poly.entity_id
_entity_poly.type
_entity_poly.pdbx_seq_one_letter_code
_entity_poly.pdbx_strand_id
1 'polypeptide(L)'
;MSVESQLVALVERLYSETEGYEDNPADAQLWYNRGYANGIVAFLIARGLAENLAHLSLDAADIYQNAGVMEWFKAYHHGFEMGERESSEVYG
;
A
#
# COMPACT_ATOMS: atom_id res chain seq x y z
N MET A 1 -6.05 -19.87 -7.16
CA MET A 1 -5.20 -18.80 -6.60
C MET A 1 -5.47 -18.74 -5.11
N SER A 2 -4.42 -18.68 -4.29
CA SER A 2 -4.55 -18.38 -2.86
C SER A 2 -4.86 -16.91 -2.64
N VAL A 3 -5.44 -16.55 -1.50
CA VAL A 3 -5.65 -15.13 -1.12
C VAL A 3 -4.32 -14.37 -1.13
N GLU A 4 -3.25 -14.99 -0.63
CA GLU A 4 -1.87 -14.49 -0.73
C GLU A 4 -1.48 -14.08 -2.15
N SER A 5 -1.63 -14.99 -3.12
CA SER A 5 -1.27 -14.69 -4.52
C SER A 5 -2.12 -13.57 -5.13
N GLN A 6 -3.36 -13.40 -4.66
CA GLN A 6 -4.23 -12.30 -5.09
C GLN A 6 -3.82 -10.97 -4.47
N LEU A 7 -3.42 -10.96 -3.20
CA LEU A 7 -2.90 -9.77 -2.53
C LEU A 7 -1.58 -9.30 -3.15
N VAL A 8 -0.67 -10.22 -3.47
CA VAL A 8 0.59 -9.88 -4.17
C VAL A 8 0.31 -9.28 -5.55
N ALA A 9 -0.58 -9.91 -6.35
CA ALA A 9 -0.96 -9.39 -7.65
C ALA A 9 -1.67 -8.03 -7.56
N LEU A 10 -2.44 -7.79 -6.50
CA LEU A 10 -3.08 -6.50 -6.25
C LEU A 10 -2.06 -5.42 -5.90
N VAL A 11 -1.06 -5.73 -5.06
CA VAL A 11 0.05 -4.82 -4.76
C VAL A 11 0.79 -4.44 -6.03
N GLU A 12 1.17 -5.42 -6.86
CA GLU A 12 1.85 -5.20 -8.15
C GLU A 12 1.08 -4.22 -9.02
N ARG A 13 -0.22 -4.47 -9.19
CA ARG A 13 -1.09 -3.63 -10.01
C ARG A 13 -1.18 -2.22 -9.45
N LEU A 14 -1.43 -2.08 -8.15
CA LEU A 14 -1.53 -0.76 -7.52
C LEU A 14 -0.21 0.00 -7.59
N TYR A 15 0.93 -0.68 -7.41
CA TYR A 15 2.25 -0.07 -7.55
C TYR A 15 2.48 0.48 -8.96
N SER A 16 2.06 -0.25 -9.99
CA SER A 16 2.14 0.20 -11.37
C SER A 16 1.15 1.33 -11.68
N GLU A 17 -0.08 1.24 -11.21
CA GLU A 17 -1.13 2.26 -11.43
C GLU A 17 -0.83 3.58 -10.70
N THR A 18 -0.03 3.53 -9.64
CA THR A 18 0.33 4.69 -8.81
C THR A 18 1.78 5.12 -8.95
N GLU A 19 2.48 4.67 -10.00
CA GLU A 19 3.82 5.17 -10.29
C GLU A 19 3.80 6.70 -10.50
N GLY A 20 4.75 7.43 -9.90
CA GLY A 20 4.79 8.89 -9.97
C GLY A 20 3.72 9.60 -9.14
N TYR A 21 3.14 8.95 -8.13
CA TYR A 21 2.13 9.56 -7.26
C TYR A 21 2.59 10.86 -6.58
N GLU A 22 3.87 10.92 -6.24
CA GLU A 22 4.51 12.09 -5.62
C GLU A 22 4.44 13.35 -6.49
N ASP A 23 4.44 13.18 -7.83
CA ASP A 23 4.33 14.28 -8.79
C ASP A 23 2.89 14.84 -8.86
N ASN A 24 1.92 14.16 -8.24
CA ASN A 24 0.50 14.48 -8.30
C ASN A 24 -0.12 14.68 -6.91
N PRO A 25 0.36 15.66 -6.11
CA PRO A 25 -0.11 15.90 -4.73
C PRO A 25 -1.59 16.33 -4.62
N ALA A 26 -2.22 16.72 -5.73
CA ALA A 26 -3.64 17.08 -5.76
C ALA A 26 -4.56 15.87 -5.98
N ASP A 27 -4.04 14.73 -6.44
CA ASP A 27 -4.84 13.53 -6.72
C ASP A 27 -4.92 12.62 -5.49
N ALA A 28 -5.84 12.93 -4.58
CA ALA A 28 -6.03 12.16 -3.36
C ALA A 28 -6.29 10.67 -3.59
N GLN A 29 -6.92 10.27 -4.71
CA GLN A 29 -7.20 8.87 -5.00
C GLN A 29 -5.91 8.11 -5.30
N LEU A 30 -4.98 8.75 -6.01
CA LEU A 30 -3.70 8.17 -6.37
C LEU A 30 -2.85 7.94 -5.10
N TRP A 31 -2.85 8.91 -4.17
CA TRP A 31 -2.24 8.76 -2.84
C TRP A 31 -2.91 7.68 -1.98
N TYR A 32 -4.24 7.62 -1.98
CA TYR A 32 -4.99 6.58 -1.29
C TYR A 32 -4.61 5.18 -1.81
N ASN A 33 -4.58 5.00 -3.13
CA ASN A 33 -4.26 3.71 -3.74
C ASN A 33 -2.82 3.26 -3.41
N ARG A 34 -1.87 4.20 -3.38
CA ARG A 34 -0.49 3.90 -2.97
C ARG A 34 -0.43 3.51 -1.50
N GLY A 35 -1.10 4.27 -0.64
CA GLY A 35 -1.25 3.96 0.77
C GLY A 35 -1.84 2.57 0.99
N TYR A 36 -2.93 2.25 0.29
CA TYR A 36 -3.59 0.94 0.34
C TYR A 36 -2.66 -0.20 -0.06
N ALA A 37 -1.89 -0.05 -1.13
CA ALA A 37 -0.88 -1.03 -1.51
C ALA A 37 0.17 -1.22 -0.41
N ASN A 38 0.63 -0.14 0.23
CA ASN A 38 1.60 -0.20 1.32
C ASN A 38 1.02 -0.84 2.59
N GLY A 39 -0.27 -0.68 2.86
CA GLY A 39 -0.98 -1.39 3.93
C GLY A 39 -1.02 -2.90 3.70
N ILE A 40 -1.30 -3.34 2.46
CA ILE A 40 -1.24 -4.77 2.09
C ILE A 40 0.19 -5.30 2.26
N VAL A 41 1.21 -4.55 1.81
CA VAL A 41 2.63 -4.91 1.96
C VAL A 41 2.98 -5.10 3.44
N ALA A 42 2.59 -4.15 4.31
CA ALA A 42 2.82 -4.25 5.74
C ALA A 42 2.19 -5.52 6.34
N PHE A 43 0.96 -5.82 5.95
CA PHE A 43 0.28 -7.06 6.35
C PHE A 43 1.06 -8.31 5.90
N LEU A 44 1.44 -8.41 4.62
CA LEU A 44 2.16 -9.57 4.08
C LEU A 44 3.52 -9.76 4.78
N ILE A 45 4.26 -8.68 5.03
CA ILE A 45 5.53 -8.72 5.78
C ILE A 45 5.30 -9.21 7.21
N ALA A 46 4.29 -8.70 7.91
CA ALA A 46 3.96 -9.12 9.28
C ALA A 46 3.57 -10.61 9.38
N ARG A 47 3.10 -11.19 8.26
CA ARG A 47 2.80 -12.63 8.14
C ARG A 47 4.02 -13.49 7.78
N GLY A 48 5.19 -12.88 7.57
CA GLY A 48 6.41 -13.58 7.17
C GLY A 48 6.50 -13.86 5.67
N LEU A 49 5.66 -13.22 4.85
CA LEU A 49 5.54 -13.46 3.40
C LEU A 49 6.35 -12.44 2.58
N ALA A 50 7.37 -11.83 3.18
CA ALA A 50 8.20 -10.80 2.54
C ALA A 50 8.92 -11.32 1.28
N GLU A 51 9.25 -12.62 1.25
CA GLU A 51 9.89 -13.27 0.10
C GLU A 51 9.05 -13.20 -1.18
N ASN A 52 7.72 -13.20 -1.06
CA ASN A 52 6.81 -13.08 -2.19
C ASN A 52 6.73 -11.67 -2.77
N LEU A 53 7.37 -10.69 -2.13
CA LEU A 53 7.42 -9.30 -2.56
C LEU A 53 8.84 -8.91 -3.02
N ALA A 54 9.79 -9.83 -3.00
CA ALA A 54 11.21 -9.53 -3.23
C ALA A 54 11.52 -9.00 -4.64
N HIS A 55 10.63 -9.23 -5.61
CA HIS A 55 10.74 -8.69 -6.97
C HIS A 55 10.20 -7.26 -7.12
N LEU A 56 9.59 -6.70 -6.07
CA LEU A 56 9.05 -5.34 -6.05
C LEU A 56 10.02 -4.37 -5.38
N SER A 57 10.10 -3.15 -5.92
CA SER A 57 10.77 -2.03 -5.26
C SER A 57 9.79 -1.38 -4.28
N LEU A 58 9.75 -1.90 -3.05
CA LEU A 58 8.84 -1.45 -1.99
C LEU A 58 9.20 -0.03 -1.50
N ASP A 59 8.17 0.72 -1.10
CA ASP A 59 8.36 1.97 -0.38
C ASP A 59 9.01 1.75 0.99
N ALA A 60 9.72 2.75 1.50
CA ALA A 60 10.16 2.70 2.89
C ALA A 60 8.95 2.76 3.84
N ALA A 61 9.03 2.04 4.97
CA ALA A 61 7.89 1.88 5.88
C ALA A 61 7.45 3.20 6.56
N ASP A 62 8.29 4.23 6.56
CA ASP A 62 8.10 5.49 7.29
C ASP A 62 8.10 6.75 6.41
N ILE A 63 7.98 6.62 5.07
CA ILE A 63 8.16 7.72 4.12
C ILE A 63 7.32 8.98 4.41
N TYR A 64 6.15 8.84 5.02
CA TYR A 64 5.25 9.96 5.30
C TYR A 64 4.86 10.08 6.78
N GLN A 65 5.74 9.79 7.74
CA GLN A 65 5.37 9.96 9.16
C GLN A 65 5.25 11.42 9.61
N ASN A 66 5.86 12.39 8.90
CA ASN A 66 6.01 13.78 9.38
C ASN A 66 5.36 14.88 8.51
N ALA A 67 4.61 14.54 7.45
CA ALA A 67 4.04 15.54 6.52
C ALA A 67 2.64 16.08 6.93
N GLY A 68 2.31 15.99 8.23
CA GLY A 68 0.97 15.82 8.80
C GLY A 68 -0.07 16.94 8.73
N VAL A 69 -0.28 17.59 7.58
CA VAL A 69 -1.46 18.48 7.40
C VAL A 69 -2.10 18.40 6.00
N MET A 70 -1.43 17.79 5.01
CA MET A 70 -1.92 17.81 3.63
C MET A 70 -3.07 16.82 3.39
N GLU A 71 -3.97 17.12 2.45
CA GLU A 71 -5.08 16.21 2.11
C GLU A 71 -4.59 14.89 1.50
N TRP A 72 -3.55 14.94 0.67
CA TRP A 72 -2.89 13.72 0.14
C TRP A 72 -2.32 12.84 1.26
N PHE A 73 -1.83 13.45 2.35
CA PHE A 73 -1.28 12.73 3.49
C PHE A 73 -2.38 11.94 4.20
N LYS A 74 -3.54 12.58 4.43
CA LYS A 74 -4.71 11.89 5.01
C LYS A 74 -5.18 10.76 4.10
N ALA A 75 -5.23 11.00 2.79
CA ALA A 75 -5.66 9.99 1.82
C ALA A 75 -4.72 8.77 1.83
N TYR A 76 -3.40 9.00 1.83
CA TYR A 76 -2.40 7.94 1.93
C TYR A 76 -2.55 7.14 3.22
N HIS A 77 -2.58 7.79 4.38
CA HIS A 77 -2.66 7.10 5.67
C HIS A 77 -3.96 6.33 5.82
N HIS A 78 -5.07 6.90 5.37
CA HIS A 78 -6.34 6.18 5.35
C HIS A 78 -6.30 4.97 4.42
N GLY A 79 -5.71 5.11 3.23
CA GLY A 79 -5.46 3.99 2.32
C GLY A 79 -4.66 2.88 3.01
N PHE A 80 -3.57 3.24 3.67
CA PHE A 80 -2.71 2.30 4.42
C PHE A 80 -3.48 1.51 5.48
N GLU A 81 -4.20 2.19 6.36
CA GLU A 81 -5.02 1.55 7.39
C GLU A 81 -6.04 0.58 6.79
N MET A 82 -6.67 0.97 5.68
CA MET A 82 -7.66 0.15 4.99
C MET A 82 -7.03 -1.07 4.32
N GLY A 83 -5.89 -0.91 3.66
CA GLY A 83 -5.18 -2.00 3.00
C GLY A 83 -4.71 -3.07 3.99
N GLU A 84 -4.21 -2.65 5.15
CA GLU A 84 -3.83 -3.57 6.22
C GLU A 84 -5.05 -4.29 6.82
N ARG A 85 -6.09 -3.54 7.20
CA ARG A 85 -7.31 -4.08 7.82
C ARG A 85 -8.02 -5.07 6.91
N GLU A 86 -8.30 -4.67 5.67
CA GLU A 86 -9.06 -5.51 4.73
C GLU A 86 -8.26 -6.75 4.32
N SER A 87 -6.93 -6.64 4.19
CA SER A 87 -6.08 -7.82 3.97
C SER A 87 -6.23 -8.84 5.10
N SER A 88 -6.26 -8.37 6.36
CA SER A 88 -6.51 -9.25 7.51
C SER A 88 -7.90 -9.88 7.49
N GLU A 89 -8.92 -9.16 7.01
CA GLU A 89 -10.30 -9.67 6.94
C GLU A 89 -10.46 -10.75 5.88
N VAL A 90 -9.84 -10.57 4.70
CA VAL A 90 -9.96 -11.54 3.59
C VAL A 90 -9.03 -12.74 3.73
N TYR A 91 -7.91 -12.59 4.45
CA TYR A 91 -6.96 -13.68 4.69
C TYR A 91 -7.42 -14.66 5.79
N GLY A 92 -8.39 -14.23 6.63
CA GLY A 92 -8.92 -14.97 7.78
C GLY A 92 -9.29 -16.43 7.52
#